data_AF-A0A314XTZ9-F1
#
_entry.id   AF-A0A314XTZ9-F1
#
_cell.length_a   1.000
_cell.length_b   1.000
_cell.length_c   1.000
_cell.angle_alpha   90.00
_cell.angle_beta   90.00
_cell.angle_gamma   90.00
#
_symmetry.space_group_name_H-M   'P 1'
#
loop_
_entity.id
_entity.type
_entity.pdbx_description
1 polymer ?
#
loop_
_entity_poly.entity_id
_entity_poly.type
_entity_poly.pdbx_seq_one_letter_code
_entity_poly.pdbx_strand_id
1 'polypeptide(L)'
;MSMESLLPFLGMVMAILAQAANMVVNKAAMSKGTNKYIMVVYANGLSTLILLPPALFFHHRSGRPPLTFSILCRFFMLALFGGSAQIFGFVGIEYSSATLGTAMLNLIPAFTFILAIIFRMEKVQWRSSSSNAKILGTIASITGAFVVTFYKGQPIMLLPSSHPLNLFSSKSNWVLGGLFLAADSFFTSLWYILQASTLKKYPAVVVIVCFQCLFTTVQSALFTLIAVKDANAWELRLDMGLIAVLYTAIVSIVLRYTITTWCVRKAGALFCSMFKPLGIIFGVIMGAIFLGDPFYFGSLVGALIIVTGFYAVMWGKAREENLVEGGSRWESLGQNKAPLLQNNIQEKHNCTSILCK
;
A
#
# COMPACT_ATOMS: atom_id res chain seq x y z
N MET A 1 20.44 10.44 2.57
CA MET A 1 19.30 9.95 1.76
C MET A 1 19.19 10.85 0.55
N SER A 2 19.34 10.33 -0.67
CA SER A 2 19.24 11.12 -1.90
C SER A 2 17.83 11.72 -2.06
N MET A 3 17.68 12.84 -2.76
CA MET A 3 16.36 13.46 -2.97
C MET A 3 15.37 12.48 -3.63
N GLU A 4 15.85 11.56 -4.47
CA GLU A 4 15.04 10.52 -5.10
C GLU A 4 14.50 9.44 -4.15
N SER A 5 15.18 9.17 -3.02
CA SER A 5 14.72 8.22 -2.00
C SER A 5 13.78 8.85 -0.97
N LEU A 6 13.77 10.19 -0.86
CA LEU A 6 12.86 10.91 0.04
C LEU A 6 11.41 11.00 -0.48
N LEU A 7 11.21 11.11 -1.79
CA LEU A 7 9.85 11.28 -2.36
C LEU A 7 8.93 10.06 -2.09
N PRO A 8 9.35 8.80 -2.33
CA PRO A 8 8.52 7.63 -1.99
C PRO A 8 8.22 7.53 -0.49
N PHE A 9 9.15 7.95 0.37
CA PHE A 9 8.94 8.00 1.81
C PHE A 9 7.82 8.99 2.18
N LEU A 10 7.93 10.25 1.74
CA LEU A 10 6.91 11.28 2.00
C LEU A 10 5.55 10.88 1.40
N GLY A 11 5.56 10.34 0.18
CA GLY A 11 4.36 9.83 -0.48
C GLY A 11 3.67 8.76 0.34
N MET A 12 4.41 7.78 0.88
CA MET A 12 3.84 6.74 1.72
C MET A 12 3.31 7.29 3.05
N VAL A 13 4.02 8.22 3.71
CA VAL A 13 3.54 8.87 4.93
C VAL A 13 2.18 9.56 4.69
N MET A 14 2.07 10.34 3.61
CA MET A 14 0.82 10.99 3.19
C MET A 14 -0.28 9.97 2.89
N ALA A 15 0.06 8.86 2.22
CA ALA A 15 -0.89 7.81 1.89
C ALA A 15 -1.46 7.11 3.13
N ILE A 16 -0.66 6.91 4.18
CA ILE A 16 -1.12 6.31 5.44
C ILE A 16 -1.99 7.30 6.21
N LEU A 17 -1.60 8.58 6.28
CA LEU A 17 -2.39 9.61 6.93
C LEU A 17 -3.77 9.71 6.28
N ALA A 18 -3.82 9.75 4.95
CA ALA A 18 -5.05 9.68 4.16
C ALA A 18 -5.87 8.42 4.46
N GLN A 19 -5.22 7.26 4.60
CA GLN A 19 -5.89 6.01 4.96
C GLN A 19 -6.51 6.07 6.36
N ALA A 20 -5.76 6.53 7.37
CA ALA A 20 -6.23 6.61 8.75
C ALA A 20 -7.42 7.59 8.89
N ALA A 21 -7.32 8.77 8.27
CA ALA A 21 -8.41 9.75 8.24
C ALA A 21 -9.66 9.18 7.55
N ASN A 22 -9.49 8.46 6.45
CA ASN A 22 -10.59 7.82 5.73
C ASN A 22 -11.32 6.77 6.59
N MET A 23 -10.63 6.05 7.47
CA MET A 23 -11.28 5.07 8.37
C MET A 23 -12.19 5.77 9.38
N VAL A 24 -11.78 6.91 9.93
CA VAL A 24 -12.59 7.72 10.86
C VAL A 24 -13.83 8.28 10.17
N VAL A 25 -13.65 8.90 9.00
CA VAL A 25 -14.75 9.48 8.21
C VAL A 25 -15.80 8.41 7.84
N ASN A 26 -15.35 7.25 7.36
CA ASN A 26 -16.26 6.16 7.01
C ASN A 26 -16.95 5.56 8.24
N LYS A 27 -16.26 5.43 9.39
CA LYS A 27 -16.90 4.99 10.63
C LYS A 27 -18.01 5.96 11.06
N ALA A 28 -17.77 7.27 10.97
CA ALA A 28 -18.76 8.28 11.30
C ALA A 28 -19.99 8.19 10.39
N ALA A 29 -19.81 8.02 9.07
CA ALA A 29 -20.92 7.84 8.14
C ALA A 29 -21.72 6.56 8.42
N MET A 30 -21.05 5.41 8.59
CA MET A 30 -21.73 4.14 8.89
C MET A 30 -22.48 4.17 10.22
N SER A 31 -21.95 4.89 11.23
CA SER A 31 -22.66 5.07 12.50
C SER A 31 -23.97 5.86 12.39
N LYS A 32 -24.12 6.68 11.33
CA LYS A 32 -25.37 7.38 11.00
C LYS A 32 -26.27 6.60 10.05
N GLY A 33 -25.96 5.34 9.77
CA GLY A 33 -26.79 4.44 8.96
C GLY A 33 -26.44 4.41 7.47
N THR A 34 -25.36 5.06 7.02
CA THR A 34 -24.95 4.98 5.61
C THR A 34 -24.50 3.56 5.24
N ASN A 35 -25.03 3.02 4.14
CA ASN A 35 -24.69 1.67 3.70
C ASN A 35 -23.27 1.59 3.09
N LYS A 36 -22.38 0.87 3.78
CA LYS A 36 -20.99 0.63 3.39
C LYS A 36 -20.77 0.15 1.96
N TYR A 37 -21.62 -0.73 1.43
CA TYR A 37 -21.42 -1.32 0.10
C TYR A 37 -21.71 -0.27 -0.99
N ILE A 38 -22.78 0.50 -0.78
CA ILE A 38 -23.17 1.60 -1.65
C ILE A 38 -22.10 2.69 -1.66
N MET A 39 -21.50 3.00 -0.50
CA MET A 39 -20.37 3.93 -0.42
C MET A 39 -19.19 3.49 -1.28
N VAL A 40 -18.86 2.19 -1.31
CA VAL A 40 -17.78 1.64 -2.15
C VAL A 40 -18.09 1.84 -3.64
N VAL A 41 -19.32 1.59 -4.07
CA VAL A 41 -19.75 1.77 -5.47
C VAL A 41 -19.60 3.22 -5.90
N TYR A 42 -20.21 4.15 -5.15
CA TYR A 42 -20.18 5.57 -5.51
C TYR A 42 -18.77 6.15 -5.43
N ALA A 43 -17.99 5.79 -4.41
CA ALA A 43 -16.63 6.31 -4.27
C ALA A 43 -15.74 5.87 -5.44
N ASN A 44 -15.74 4.57 -5.80
CA ASN A 44 -14.94 4.07 -6.93
C ASN A 44 -15.46 4.59 -8.28
N GLY A 45 -16.78 4.73 -8.44
CA GLY A 45 -17.38 5.29 -9.65
C GLY A 45 -16.96 6.74 -9.87
N LEU A 46 -17.05 7.56 -8.82
CA LEU A 46 -16.61 8.95 -8.85
C LEU A 46 -15.10 9.06 -9.08
N SER A 47 -14.27 8.23 -8.44
CA SER A 47 -12.83 8.18 -8.69
C SER A 47 -12.51 7.82 -10.14
N THR A 48 -13.28 6.92 -10.74
CA THR A 48 -13.13 6.55 -12.15
C THR A 48 -13.37 7.77 -13.05
N LEU A 49 -14.45 8.53 -12.80
CA LEU A 49 -14.75 9.75 -13.54
C LEU A 49 -13.64 10.79 -13.41
N ILE A 50 -13.06 10.96 -12.22
CA ILE A 50 -11.97 11.91 -11.97
C ILE A 50 -10.68 11.47 -12.67
N LEU A 51 -10.36 10.17 -12.66
CA LEU A 51 -9.11 9.63 -13.22
C LEU A 51 -9.17 9.39 -14.74
N LEU A 52 -10.37 9.31 -15.33
CA LEU A 52 -10.54 9.00 -16.75
C LEU A 52 -9.90 10.08 -17.66
N PRO A 53 -10.15 11.39 -17.50
CA PRO A 53 -9.50 12.41 -18.33
C PRO A 53 -7.97 12.36 -18.30
N PRO A 54 -7.29 12.34 -17.14
CA PRO A 54 -5.83 12.24 -17.12
C PRO A 54 -5.35 10.88 -17.65
N ALA A 55 -6.06 9.78 -17.38
CA ALA A 55 -5.68 8.47 -17.90
C ALA A 55 -5.65 8.44 -19.44
N LEU A 56 -6.67 9.00 -20.10
CA LEU A 56 -6.75 9.10 -21.56
C LEU A 56 -5.69 10.04 -22.13
N PHE A 57 -5.55 11.24 -21.55
CA PHE A 57 -4.56 12.23 -21.98
C PHE A 57 -3.13 11.66 -21.92
N PHE A 58 -2.78 11.02 -20.81
CA PHE A 58 -1.46 10.41 -20.63
C PHE A 58 -1.27 9.14 -21.45
N HIS A 59 -2.32 8.38 -21.77
CA HIS A 59 -2.18 7.19 -22.60
C HIS A 59 -1.87 7.56 -24.05
N HIS A 60 -2.58 8.55 -24.60
CA HIS A 60 -2.43 8.98 -25.99
C HIS A 60 -1.04 9.57 -26.29
N ARG A 61 -0.45 10.34 -25.35
CA ARG A 61 0.84 11.01 -25.58
C ARG A 61 2.09 10.17 -25.31
N SER A 62 1.97 9.02 -24.67
CA SER A 62 3.14 8.33 -24.08
C SER A 62 3.61 7.07 -24.84
N GLY A 63 3.08 6.76 -26.02
CA GLY A 63 3.49 5.57 -26.79
C GLY A 63 3.46 4.28 -25.95
N ARG A 64 2.43 4.14 -25.11
CA ARG A 64 2.38 3.09 -24.07
C ARG A 64 2.13 1.72 -24.69
N PRO A 65 2.46 0.63 -23.97
CA PRO A 65 2.11 -0.71 -24.43
C PRO A 65 0.62 -0.81 -24.75
N PRO A 66 0.21 -1.58 -25.76
CA PRO A 66 -1.20 -1.75 -26.07
C PRO A 66 -1.92 -2.44 -24.90
N LEU A 67 -3.19 -2.07 -24.68
CA LEU A 67 -4.06 -2.72 -23.70
C LEU A 67 -4.48 -4.09 -24.25
N THR A 68 -3.70 -5.12 -23.94
CA THR A 68 -4.03 -6.51 -24.28
C THR A 68 -5.01 -7.11 -23.28
N PHE A 69 -5.76 -8.15 -23.70
CA PHE A 69 -6.67 -8.86 -22.81
C PHE A 69 -5.99 -9.40 -21.54
N SER A 70 -4.76 -9.90 -21.65
CA SER A 70 -3.98 -10.36 -20.48
C SER A 70 -3.70 -9.25 -19.47
N ILE A 71 -3.45 -8.01 -19.94
CA ILE A 71 -3.27 -6.85 -19.06
C ILE A 71 -4.61 -6.46 -18.41
N LEU A 72 -5.71 -6.48 -19.16
CA LEU A 72 -7.05 -6.24 -18.61
C LEU A 72 -7.43 -7.27 -17.54
N CYS A 73 -7.12 -8.56 -17.73
CA CYS A 73 -7.30 -9.57 -16.69
C CYS A 73 -6.51 -9.24 -15.42
N ARG A 74 -5.28 -8.73 -15.55
CA ARG A 74 -4.50 -8.28 -14.37
C ARG A 74 -5.15 -7.10 -13.67
N PHE A 75 -5.66 -6.13 -14.42
CA PHE A 75 -6.40 -4.99 -13.83
C PHE A 75 -7.68 -5.43 -13.15
N PHE A 76 -8.39 -6.39 -13.72
CA PHE A 76 -9.57 -7.00 -13.11
C PHE A 76 -9.24 -7.72 -11.80
N MET A 77 -8.15 -8.48 -11.76
CA MET A 77 -7.68 -9.14 -10.53
C MET A 77 -7.19 -8.13 -9.47
N LEU A 78 -6.54 -7.04 -9.88
CA LEU A 78 -6.19 -5.94 -8.98
C LEU A 78 -7.43 -5.29 -8.38
N ALA A 79 -8.45 -5.04 -9.19
CA ALA A 79 -9.73 -4.54 -8.74
C ALA A 79 -10.43 -5.52 -7.80
N LEU A 80 -10.38 -6.82 -8.10
CA LEU A 80 -11.00 -7.84 -7.25
C LEU A 80 -10.36 -7.85 -5.86
N PHE A 81 -9.04 -7.88 -5.76
CA PHE A 81 -8.35 -7.88 -4.46
C PHE A 81 -8.47 -6.54 -3.74
N GLY A 82 -8.28 -5.41 -4.44
CA GLY A 82 -8.41 -4.08 -3.86
C GLY A 82 -9.84 -3.74 -3.42
N GLY A 83 -10.83 -4.13 -4.21
CA GLY A 83 -12.26 -3.97 -3.90
C GLY A 83 -12.70 -4.86 -2.75
N SER A 84 -12.28 -6.13 -2.74
CA SER A 84 -12.54 -7.04 -1.62
C SER A 84 -11.94 -6.51 -0.31
N ALA A 85 -10.69 -6.05 -0.36
CA ALA A 85 -10.04 -5.41 0.79
C ALA A 85 -10.84 -4.21 1.31
N GLN A 86 -11.27 -3.30 0.41
CA GLN A 86 -12.07 -2.14 0.78
C GLN A 86 -13.41 -2.52 1.44
N ILE A 87 -14.12 -3.51 0.90
CA ILE A 87 -15.39 -3.99 1.46
C ILE A 87 -15.15 -4.62 2.84
N PHE A 88 -14.20 -5.54 2.97
CA PHE A 88 -13.87 -6.16 4.25
C PHE A 88 -13.40 -5.14 5.29
N GLY A 89 -12.66 -4.12 4.86
CA GLY A 89 -12.24 -3.01 5.71
C GLY A 89 -13.43 -2.23 6.26
N PHE A 90 -14.40 -1.88 5.40
CA PHE A 90 -15.59 -1.14 5.84
C PHE A 90 -16.50 -1.98 6.75
N VAL A 91 -16.77 -3.24 6.38
CA VAL A 91 -17.52 -4.19 7.22
C VAL A 91 -16.82 -4.37 8.57
N GLY A 92 -15.51 -4.54 8.57
CA GLY A 92 -14.71 -4.70 9.76
C GLY A 92 -14.78 -3.49 10.69
N ILE A 93 -14.63 -2.28 10.15
CA ILE A 93 -14.73 -1.01 10.89
C ILE A 93 -16.14 -0.82 11.46
N GLU A 94 -17.19 -1.13 10.70
CA GLU A 94 -18.58 -1.04 11.14
C GLU A 94 -18.85 -1.92 12.36
N TYR A 95 -18.48 -3.20 12.30
CA TYR A 95 -18.64 -4.16 13.41
C TYR A 95 -17.69 -3.92 14.59
N SER A 96 -16.66 -3.09 14.40
CA SER A 96 -15.67 -2.76 15.44
C SER A 96 -15.44 -1.25 15.56
N SER A 97 -14.24 -0.76 15.28
CA SER A 97 -13.84 0.64 15.38
C SER A 97 -12.77 1.00 14.35
N ALA A 98 -12.61 2.30 14.09
CA ALA A 98 -11.52 2.78 13.24
C ALA A 98 -10.14 2.46 13.85
N THR A 99 -10.02 2.49 15.18
CA THR A 99 -8.79 2.15 15.92
C THR A 99 -8.40 0.69 15.77
N LEU A 100 -9.36 -0.25 15.87
CA LEU A 100 -9.08 -1.65 15.60
C LEU A 100 -8.65 -1.84 14.14
N GLY A 101 -9.30 -1.12 13.23
CA GLY A 101 -8.93 -1.07 11.81
C GLY A 101 -7.47 -0.69 11.60
N THR A 102 -7.03 0.44 12.14
CA THR A 102 -5.63 0.89 12.00
C THR A 102 -4.64 -0.07 12.67
N ALA A 103 -5.03 -0.74 13.76
CA ALA A 103 -4.22 -1.77 14.40
C ALA A 103 -4.07 -3.02 13.50
N MET A 104 -5.11 -3.45 12.80
CA MET A 104 -5.06 -4.63 11.95
C MET A 104 -4.21 -4.43 10.69
N LEU A 105 -4.04 -3.19 10.22
CA LEU A 105 -3.13 -2.87 9.10
C LEU A 105 -1.67 -3.32 9.35
N ASN A 106 -1.28 -3.54 10.61
CA ASN A 106 0.03 -4.09 10.99
C ASN A 106 0.27 -5.52 10.50
N LEU A 107 -0.78 -6.23 10.08
CA LEU A 107 -0.66 -7.56 9.46
C LEU A 107 -0.18 -7.48 8.01
N ILE A 108 -0.39 -6.35 7.32
CA ILE A 108 -0.07 -6.18 5.90
C ILE A 108 1.43 -6.42 5.62
N PRO A 109 2.41 -5.84 6.33
CA PRO A 109 3.82 -6.13 6.07
C PRO A 109 4.15 -7.64 6.18
N ALA A 110 3.60 -8.31 7.20
CA ALA A 110 3.82 -9.74 7.42
C ALA A 110 3.27 -10.59 6.27
N PHE A 111 2.00 -10.38 5.92
CA PHE A 111 1.37 -11.07 4.79
C PHE A 111 2.07 -10.75 3.46
N THR A 112 2.46 -9.49 3.24
CA THR A 112 3.17 -9.09 2.02
C THR A 112 4.52 -9.80 1.91
N PHE A 113 5.26 -9.92 3.02
CA PHE A 113 6.53 -10.65 3.04
C PHE A 113 6.35 -12.14 2.73
N ILE A 114 5.39 -12.80 3.38
CA ILE A 114 5.07 -14.21 3.12
C ILE A 114 4.67 -14.42 1.65
N LEU A 115 3.78 -13.59 1.12
CA LEU A 115 3.35 -13.66 -0.28
C LEU A 115 4.52 -13.38 -1.25
N ALA A 116 5.40 -12.44 -0.93
CA ALA A 116 6.58 -12.16 -1.75
C ALA A 116 7.52 -13.39 -1.86
N ILE A 117 7.62 -14.19 -0.80
CA ILE A 117 8.36 -15.46 -0.82
C ILE A 117 7.63 -16.50 -1.68
N ILE A 118 6.31 -16.69 -1.46
CA ILE A 118 5.49 -17.67 -2.20
C ILE A 118 5.53 -17.39 -3.71
N PHE A 119 5.37 -16.13 -4.11
CA PHE A 119 5.42 -15.72 -5.52
C PHE A 119 6.85 -15.56 -6.07
N ARG A 120 7.88 -15.95 -5.30
CA ARG A 120 9.31 -15.85 -5.66
C ARG A 120 9.74 -14.46 -6.11
N MET A 121 9.13 -13.42 -5.55
CA MET A 121 9.48 -12.03 -5.83
C MET A 121 10.67 -11.55 -4.99
N GLU A 122 10.93 -12.17 -3.84
CA GLU A 122 12.10 -11.92 -3.00
C GLU A 122 12.88 -13.25 -2.80
N LYS A 123 14.21 -13.25 -2.98
CA LYS A 123 15.07 -14.40 -2.66
C LYS A 123 15.56 -14.25 -1.21
N VAL A 124 15.06 -15.07 -0.29
CA VAL A 124 15.49 -15.04 1.12
C VAL A 124 16.84 -15.74 1.23
N GLN A 125 17.92 -14.96 1.26
CA GLN A 125 19.23 -15.46 1.68
C GLN A 125 19.31 -15.40 3.20
N TRP A 126 19.02 -16.53 3.86
CA TRP A 126 18.98 -16.68 5.33
C TRP A 126 20.26 -16.29 6.08
N ARG A 127 21.40 -16.19 5.39
CA ARG A 127 22.69 -15.73 5.95
C ARG A 127 22.97 -14.23 5.79
N SER A 128 22.11 -13.47 5.10
CA SER A 128 22.31 -12.04 4.90
C SER A 128 21.84 -11.24 6.11
N SER A 129 22.73 -10.40 6.66
CA SER A 129 22.40 -9.45 7.75
C SER A 129 21.24 -8.51 7.38
N SER A 130 21.02 -8.23 6.09
CA SER A 130 19.86 -7.47 5.62
C SER A 130 18.54 -8.25 5.76
N SER A 131 18.52 -9.53 5.38
CA SER A 131 17.33 -10.37 5.47
C SER A 131 16.89 -10.55 6.94
N ASN A 132 17.86 -10.74 7.84
CA ASN A 132 17.60 -10.82 9.27
C ASN A 132 17.07 -9.50 9.85
N ALA A 133 17.61 -8.35 9.43
CA ALA A 133 17.11 -7.03 9.86
C ALA A 133 15.67 -6.78 9.40
N LYS A 134 15.31 -7.20 8.18
CA LYS A 134 13.93 -7.11 7.68
C LYS A 134 12.97 -7.98 8.49
N ILE A 135 13.35 -9.22 8.81
CA ILE A 135 12.50 -10.15 9.59
C ILE A 135 12.33 -9.63 11.02
N LEU A 136 13.44 -9.32 11.70
CA LEU A 136 13.42 -8.82 13.09
C LEU A 136 12.70 -7.48 13.19
N GLY A 137 12.92 -6.56 12.25
CA GLY A 137 12.23 -5.27 12.21
C GLY A 137 10.72 -5.44 11.99
N THR A 138 10.30 -6.39 11.15
CA THR A 138 8.87 -6.71 10.97
C THR A 138 8.24 -7.25 12.25
N ILE A 139 8.91 -8.20 12.93
CA ILE A 139 8.46 -8.76 14.22
C ILE A 139 8.38 -7.65 15.28
N ALA A 140 9.38 -6.77 15.34
CA ALA A 140 9.38 -5.63 16.26
C ALA A 140 8.21 -4.68 15.99
N SER A 141 7.96 -4.29 14.73
CA SER A 141 6.83 -3.42 14.39
C SER A 141 5.47 -4.03 14.73
N ILE A 142 5.28 -5.34 14.49
CA ILE A 142 4.04 -6.05 14.86
C ILE A 142 3.89 -6.10 16.38
N THR A 143 4.98 -6.42 17.10
CA THR A 143 4.98 -6.41 18.57
C THR A 143 4.63 -5.01 19.11
N GLY A 144 5.22 -3.95 18.56
CA GLY A 144 4.91 -2.57 18.94
C GLY A 144 3.44 -2.22 18.73
N ALA A 145 2.84 -2.67 17.62
CA ALA A 145 1.41 -2.49 17.36
C ALA A 145 0.51 -3.21 18.38
N PHE A 146 0.88 -4.42 18.78
CA PHE A 146 0.18 -5.14 19.86
C PHE A 146 0.31 -4.41 21.20
N VAL A 147 1.48 -3.82 21.51
CA VAL A 147 1.66 -3.00 22.71
C VAL A 147 0.74 -1.78 22.69
N VAL A 148 0.68 -1.02 21.59
CA VAL A 148 -0.26 0.12 21.46
C VAL A 148 -1.72 -0.31 21.68
N THR A 149 -2.07 -1.51 21.20
CA THR A 149 -3.47 -1.99 21.22
C THR A 149 -3.88 -2.54 22.60
N PHE A 150 -3.04 -3.37 23.21
CA PHE A 150 -3.39 -4.13 24.42
C PHE A 150 -2.86 -3.52 25.71
N TYR A 151 -1.77 -2.77 25.67
CA TYR A 151 -1.20 -2.18 26.88
C TYR A 151 -1.75 -0.77 27.09
N LYS A 152 -2.86 -0.66 27.84
CA LYS A 152 -3.32 0.63 28.34
C LYS A 152 -2.63 0.94 29.67
N GLY A 153 -1.56 1.73 29.62
CA GLY A 153 -0.87 2.26 30.81
C GLY A 153 -1.62 3.44 31.45
N GLN A 154 -0.96 4.23 32.30
CA GLN A 154 -1.56 5.45 32.84
C GLN A 154 -1.83 6.49 31.74
N PRO A 155 -2.93 7.27 31.85
CA PRO A 155 -3.20 8.37 30.93
C PRO A 155 -2.18 9.49 31.15
N ILE A 156 -1.44 9.85 30.10
CA ILE A 156 -0.37 10.87 30.15
C ILE A 156 -0.93 12.28 29.94
N MET A 157 -1.97 12.43 29.10
CA MET A 157 -2.54 13.74 28.78
C MET A 157 -4.07 13.68 28.81
N LEU A 158 -4.67 14.45 29.71
CA LEU A 158 -6.10 14.69 29.80
C LEU A 158 -6.40 15.95 28.97
N LEU A 159 -7.08 15.79 27.84
CA LEU A 159 -7.51 16.91 27.01
C LEU A 159 -8.90 17.35 27.52
N PRO A 160 -9.21 18.65 27.62
CA PRO A 160 -10.54 19.09 28.04
C PRO A 160 -11.57 18.66 27.00
N SER A 161 -12.49 17.77 27.38
CA SER A 161 -13.50 17.22 26.47
C SER A 161 -14.66 18.21 26.25
N SER A 162 -14.80 18.75 25.05
CA SER A 162 -16.06 19.35 24.57
C SER A 162 -16.86 18.30 23.81
N HIS A 163 -17.89 17.77 24.48
CA HIS A 163 -18.88 16.79 24.01
C HIS A 163 -18.34 15.39 23.65
N PRO A 164 -18.61 14.35 24.47
CA PRO A 164 -18.32 12.98 24.08
C PRO A 164 -19.32 12.58 22.99
N LEU A 165 -18.85 12.54 21.74
CA LEU A 165 -19.53 11.79 20.69
C LEU A 165 -19.37 10.32 21.07
N ASN A 166 -20.35 9.79 21.80
CA ASN A 166 -20.44 8.40 22.23
C ASN A 166 -20.55 7.48 21.01
N LEU A 167 -19.43 7.28 20.30
CA LEU A 167 -19.27 6.31 19.21
C LEU A 167 -19.10 4.88 19.75
N PHE A 168 -19.06 4.72 21.07
CA PHE A 168 -19.06 3.45 21.78
C PHE A 168 -20.46 3.08 22.26
N SER A 169 -21.43 2.93 21.34
CA SER A 169 -22.69 2.27 21.69
C SER A 169 -23.33 1.61 20.48
N SER A 170 -22.96 0.35 20.27
CA SER A 170 -23.82 -0.69 19.71
C SER A 170 -23.14 -2.03 20.01
N LYS A 171 -23.90 -3.13 20.18
CA LYS A 171 -23.36 -4.48 20.45
C LYS A 171 -22.28 -4.85 19.42
N SER A 172 -21.03 -4.56 19.75
CA SER A 172 -19.88 -4.68 18.86
C SER A 172 -19.43 -6.14 18.87
N ASN A 173 -19.69 -6.84 17.76
CA ASN A 173 -19.06 -8.13 17.49
C ASN A 173 -17.61 -7.90 17.08
N TRP A 174 -16.82 -7.32 17.97
CA TRP A 174 -15.45 -6.87 17.70
C TRP A 174 -14.55 -8.00 17.18
N VAL A 175 -14.81 -9.25 17.58
CA VAL A 175 -14.12 -10.45 17.07
C VAL A 175 -14.40 -10.65 15.59
N LEU A 176 -15.67 -10.56 15.18
CA LEU A 176 -16.06 -10.66 13.77
C LEU A 176 -15.51 -9.47 12.96
N GLY A 177 -15.55 -8.27 13.53
CA GLY A 177 -14.92 -7.08 12.95
C GLY A 177 -13.42 -7.26 12.73
N GLY A 178 -12.71 -7.81 13.73
CA GLY A 178 -11.29 -8.14 13.64
C GLY A 178 -10.98 -9.18 12.55
N LEU A 179 -11.82 -10.20 12.39
CA LEU A 179 -11.68 -11.20 11.32
C LEU A 179 -11.79 -10.58 9.92
N PHE A 180 -12.77 -9.70 9.71
CA PHE A 180 -12.91 -8.96 8.45
C PHE A 180 -11.74 -8.01 8.20
N LEU A 181 -11.22 -7.36 9.24
CA LEU A 181 -10.01 -6.51 9.13
C LEU A 181 -8.74 -7.31 8.83
N ALA A 182 -8.63 -8.53 9.34
CA ALA A 182 -7.55 -9.44 8.97
C ALA A 182 -7.65 -9.87 7.50
N ALA A 183 -8.87 -10.13 7.01
CA ALA A 183 -9.13 -10.39 5.59
C ALA A 183 -8.77 -9.16 4.73
N ASP A 184 -9.17 -7.95 5.11
CA ASP A 184 -8.76 -6.69 4.46
C ASP A 184 -7.23 -6.60 4.34
N SER A 185 -6.52 -6.89 5.44
CA SER A 185 -5.06 -6.87 5.46
C SER A 185 -4.45 -7.88 4.49
N PHE A 186 -5.00 -9.10 4.44
CA PHE A 186 -4.55 -10.15 3.53
C PHE A 186 -4.78 -9.78 2.04
N PHE A 187 -5.98 -9.32 1.70
CA PHE A 187 -6.31 -8.90 0.34
C PHE A 187 -5.53 -7.66 -0.09
N THR A 188 -5.26 -6.73 0.83
CA THR A 188 -4.37 -5.58 0.58
C THR A 188 -2.95 -6.03 0.27
N SER A 189 -2.43 -7.05 0.96
CA SER A 189 -1.11 -7.63 0.64
C SER A 189 -1.06 -8.31 -0.72
N LEU A 190 -2.10 -9.06 -1.10
CA LEU A 190 -2.23 -9.62 -2.45
C LEU A 190 -2.27 -8.52 -3.51
N TRP A 191 -3.01 -7.44 -3.25
CA TRP A 191 -3.04 -6.27 -4.11
C TRP A 191 -1.64 -5.67 -4.29
N TYR A 192 -0.87 -5.44 -3.21
CA TYR A 192 0.50 -4.93 -3.30
C TYR A 192 1.42 -5.78 -4.20
N ILE A 193 1.40 -7.10 -4.01
CA ILE A 193 2.22 -8.05 -4.80
C ILE A 193 1.83 -8.02 -6.28
N LEU A 194 0.52 -8.11 -6.57
CA LEU A 194 0.02 -8.09 -7.93
C LEU A 194 0.26 -6.71 -8.59
N GLN A 195 0.19 -5.63 -7.82
CA GLN A 195 0.44 -4.26 -8.27
C GLN A 195 1.90 -4.12 -8.72
N ALA A 196 2.85 -4.59 -7.90
CA ALA A 196 4.27 -4.59 -8.26
C ALA A 196 4.56 -5.42 -9.52
N SER A 197 3.95 -6.60 -9.66
CA SER A 197 4.09 -7.44 -10.86
C SER A 197 3.50 -6.78 -12.11
N THR A 198 2.37 -6.09 -11.96
CA THR A 198 1.69 -5.41 -13.07
C THR A 198 2.44 -4.17 -13.52
N LEU A 199 2.96 -3.37 -12.59
CA LEU A 199 3.75 -2.17 -12.90
C LEU A 199 5.05 -2.46 -13.64
N LYS A 200 5.64 -3.65 -13.47
CA LYS A 200 6.81 -4.10 -14.27
C LYS A 200 6.46 -4.27 -15.75
N LYS A 201 5.23 -4.71 -16.07
CA LYS A 201 4.78 -4.94 -17.45
C LYS A 201 4.11 -3.71 -18.06
N TYR A 202 3.45 -2.92 -17.23
CA TYR A 202 2.66 -1.77 -17.66
C TYR A 202 2.92 -0.58 -16.73
N PRO A 203 3.95 0.25 -16.98
CA PRO A 203 4.42 1.26 -16.03
C PRO A 203 3.56 2.54 -16.00
N ALA A 204 2.26 2.45 -16.29
CA ALA A 204 1.35 3.59 -16.37
C ALA A 204 0.42 3.67 -15.14
N VAL A 205 0.92 4.32 -14.09
CA VAL A 205 0.27 4.43 -12.77
C VAL A 205 -1.18 4.88 -12.87
N VAL A 206 -1.45 6.04 -13.47
CA VAL A 206 -2.80 6.63 -13.54
C VAL A 206 -3.77 5.73 -14.30
N VAL A 207 -3.30 5.07 -15.36
CA VAL A 207 -4.13 4.15 -16.16
C VAL A 207 -4.48 2.91 -15.36
N ILE A 208 -3.51 2.32 -14.65
CA ILE A 208 -3.78 1.15 -13.80
C ILE A 208 -4.81 1.50 -12.72
N VAL A 209 -4.64 2.62 -12.03
CA VAL A 209 -5.57 3.03 -10.97
C VAL A 209 -6.95 3.34 -11.56
N CYS A 210 -7.04 3.99 -12.73
CA CYS A 210 -8.31 4.24 -13.40
C CYS A 210 -9.07 2.94 -13.74
N PHE A 211 -8.42 1.97 -14.38
CA PHE A 211 -9.03 0.67 -14.67
C PHE A 211 -9.36 -0.12 -13.41
N GLN A 212 -8.53 -0.01 -12.37
CA GLN A 212 -8.82 -0.63 -11.09
C GLN A 212 -10.10 -0.04 -10.47
N CYS A 213 -10.26 1.27 -10.47
CA CYS A 213 -11.48 1.93 -9.97
C CYS A 213 -12.70 1.53 -10.81
N LEU A 214 -12.55 1.48 -12.14
CA LEU A 214 -13.63 1.08 -13.05
C LEU A 214 -14.11 -0.34 -12.75
N PHE A 215 -13.20 -1.32 -12.74
CA PHE A 215 -13.55 -2.71 -12.45
C PHE A 215 -14.04 -2.89 -11.02
N THR A 216 -13.50 -2.16 -10.05
CA THR A 216 -13.97 -2.20 -8.66
C THR A 216 -15.41 -1.68 -8.57
N THR A 217 -15.74 -0.62 -9.31
CA THR A 217 -17.11 -0.08 -9.39
C THR A 217 -18.07 -1.14 -9.93
N VAL A 218 -17.72 -1.80 -11.04
CA VAL A 218 -18.55 -2.86 -11.64
C VAL A 218 -18.72 -4.05 -10.68
N GLN A 219 -17.62 -4.58 -10.14
CA GLN A 219 -17.65 -5.73 -9.23
C GLN A 219 -18.45 -5.41 -7.95
N SER A 220 -18.20 -4.25 -7.35
CA SER A 220 -18.92 -3.83 -6.14
C SER A 220 -20.38 -3.50 -6.42
N ALA A 221 -20.73 -2.94 -7.59
CA ALA A 221 -22.12 -2.69 -7.96
C ALA A 221 -22.90 -4.01 -8.10
N LEU A 222 -22.33 -5.00 -8.79
CA LEU A 222 -22.92 -6.34 -8.92
C LEU A 222 -23.12 -6.99 -7.54
N PHE A 223 -22.11 -6.93 -6.68
CA PHE A 223 -22.21 -7.45 -5.32
C PHE A 223 -23.28 -6.70 -4.49
N THR A 224 -23.31 -5.37 -4.58
CA THR A 224 -24.22 -4.52 -3.80
C THR A 224 -25.67 -4.69 -4.23
N LEU A 225 -25.94 -4.87 -5.52
CA LEU A 225 -27.30 -5.17 -6.02
C LEU A 225 -27.85 -6.49 -5.46
N ILE A 226 -26.97 -7.47 -5.21
CA ILE A 226 -27.35 -8.75 -4.58
C ILE A 226 -27.50 -8.59 -3.06
N ALA A 227 -26.57 -7.87 -2.43
CA ALA A 227 -26.50 -7.72 -0.97
C ALA A 227 -27.53 -6.74 -0.40
N VAL A 228 -27.93 -5.72 -1.17
CA VAL A 228 -28.84 -4.65 -0.76
C VAL A 228 -30.03 -4.63 -1.72
N LYS A 229 -31.13 -5.25 -1.26
CA LYS A 229 -32.37 -5.35 -2.04
C LYS A 229 -33.24 -4.09 -1.98
N ASP A 230 -33.03 -3.25 -0.97
CA ASP A 230 -33.81 -2.03 -0.78
C ASP A 230 -33.34 -0.93 -1.74
N ALA A 231 -34.18 -0.58 -2.71
CA ALA A 231 -33.88 0.49 -3.67
C ALA A 231 -33.67 1.85 -2.99
N ASN A 232 -34.38 2.11 -1.89
CA ASN A 232 -34.24 3.35 -1.11
C ASN A 232 -32.85 3.51 -0.48
N ALA A 233 -32.11 2.41 -0.26
CA ALA A 233 -30.75 2.50 0.26
C ALA A 233 -29.77 3.15 -0.74
N TRP A 234 -30.11 3.13 -2.03
CA TRP A 234 -29.32 3.77 -3.10
C TRP A 234 -29.57 5.28 -3.20
N GLU A 235 -30.56 5.81 -2.48
CA GLU A 235 -30.81 7.24 -2.42
C GLU A 235 -29.67 7.94 -1.66
N LEU A 236 -28.83 8.66 -2.38
CA LEU A 236 -27.73 9.42 -1.79
C LEU A 236 -28.25 10.77 -1.29
N ARG A 237 -28.36 10.92 0.03
CA ARG A 237 -28.82 12.17 0.68
C ARG A 237 -27.64 13.12 0.89
N LEU A 238 -27.92 14.42 1.05
CA LEU A 238 -26.92 15.44 1.41
C LEU A 238 -26.55 15.32 2.91
N ASP A 239 -25.97 14.20 3.31
CA ASP A 239 -25.64 13.86 4.69
C ASP A 239 -24.16 13.48 4.87
N MET A 240 -23.80 12.94 6.04
CA MET A 240 -22.44 12.45 6.31
C MET A 240 -22.00 11.34 5.34
N GLY A 241 -22.95 10.58 4.77
CA GLY A 241 -22.68 9.55 3.79
C GLY A 241 -22.10 10.13 2.51
N LEU A 242 -22.71 11.21 1.98
CA LEU A 242 -22.18 11.90 0.80
C LEU A 242 -20.78 12.49 1.06
N ILE A 243 -20.57 13.11 2.23
CA ILE A 243 -19.24 13.64 2.61
C ILE A 243 -18.20 12.51 2.64
N ALA A 244 -18.55 11.36 3.20
CA ALA A 244 -17.65 10.22 3.25
C ALA A 244 -17.38 9.60 1.87
N VAL A 245 -18.38 9.56 0.98
CA VAL A 245 -18.20 9.14 -0.42
C VAL A 245 -17.24 10.08 -1.15
N LEU A 246 -17.45 11.40 -1.08
CA LEU A 246 -16.57 12.40 -1.71
C LEU A 246 -15.15 12.32 -1.17
N TYR A 247 -15.00 12.25 0.17
CA TYR A 247 -13.70 12.12 0.81
C TYR A 247 -12.98 10.83 0.40
N THR A 248 -13.69 9.70 0.41
CA THR A 248 -13.13 8.41 -0.01
C THR A 248 -12.70 8.46 -1.48
N ALA A 249 -13.54 9.00 -2.36
CA ALA A 249 -13.25 9.08 -3.78
C ALA A 249 -12.00 9.90 -4.07
N ILE A 250 -11.89 11.10 -3.49
CA ILE A 250 -10.82 12.04 -3.79
C ILE A 250 -9.54 11.69 -3.02
N VAL A 251 -9.62 11.57 -1.69
CA VAL A 251 -8.44 11.43 -0.83
C VAL A 251 -7.96 9.98 -0.78
N SER A 252 -8.86 9.03 -0.57
CA SER A 252 -8.50 7.63 -0.32
C SER A 252 -8.28 6.81 -1.59
N ILE A 253 -8.96 7.14 -2.69
CA ILE A 253 -8.82 6.42 -3.95
C ILE A 253 -7.94 7.23 -4.91
N VAL A 254 -8.39 8.41 -5.39
CA VAL A 254 -7.63 9.17 -6.40
C VAL A 254 -6.23 9.54 -5.92
N LEU A 255 -6.10 10.19 -4.77
CA LEU A 255 -4.81 10.59 -4.21
C LEU A 255 -4.01 9.37 -3.72
N ARG A 256 -4.55 8.66 -2.72
CA ARG A 256 -3.80 7.60 -2.03
C ARG A 256 -3.50 6.40 -2.93
N TYR A 257 -4.41 5.89 -3.78
CA TYR A 257 -4.06 4.78 -4.67
C TYR A 257 -3.06 5.20 -5.75
N THR A 258 -3.15 6.41 -6.28
CA THR A 258 -2.15 6.92 -7.24
C THR A 258 -0.77 7.04 -6.60
N ILE A 259 -0.68 7.67 -5.42
CA ILE A 259 0.59 7.81 -4.68
C ILE A 259 1.13 6.43 -4.30
N THR A 260 0.30 5.55 -3.73
CA THR A 260 0.73 4.21 -3.32
C THR A 260 1.22 3.41 -4.52
N THR A 261 0.48 3.43 -5.64
CA THR A 261 0.88 2.74 -6.87
C THR A 261 2.18 3.30 -7.45
N TRP A 262 2.36 4.62 -7.40
CA TRP A 262 3.60 5.27 -7.80
C TRP A 262 4.77 4.87 -6.89
N CYS A 263 4.58 4.84 -5.57
CA CYS A 263 5.58 4.38 -4.62
C CYS A 263 5.93 2.90 -4.84
N VAL A 264 4.94 2.04 -5.12
CA VAL A 264 5.17 0.62 -5.44
C VAL A 264 6.01 0.49 -6.70
N ARG A 265 5.77 1.33 -7.72
CA ARG A 265 6.60 1.37 -8.93
C ARG A 265 8.05 1.76 -8.63
N LYS A 266 8.26 2.72 -7.72
CA LYS A 266 9.58 3.30 -7.43
C LYS A 266 10.40 2.47 -6.43
N ALA A 267 9.79 2.02 -5.35
CA ALA A 267 10.46 1.38 -4.21
C ALA A 267 9.99 -0.06 -3.94
N GLY A 268 8.95 -0.54 -4.64
CA GLY A 268 8.44 -1.90 -4.53
C GLY A 268 7.32 -2.08 -3.50
N ALA A 269 6.65 -3.25 -3.59
CA ALA A 269 5.53 -3.63 -2.73
C ALA A 269 5.91 -3.72 -1.25
N LEU A 270 7.02 -4.41 -0.96
CA LEU A 270 7.47 -4.61 0.42
C LEU A 270 7.79 -3.29 1.11
N PHE A 271 8.53 -2.39 0.44
CA PHE A 271 8.80 -1.05 0.96
C PHE A 271 7.51 -0.34 1.37
N CYS A 272 6.52 -0.27 0.47
CA CYS A 272 5.25 0.41 0.75
C CYS A 272 4.46 -0.25 1.88
N SER A 273 4.50 -1.59 1.98
CA SER A 273 3.78 -2.31 3.04
C SER A 273 4.32 -2.02 4.44
N MET A 274 5.62 -1.75 4.58
CA MET A 274 6.27 -1.51 5.88
C MET A 274 5.82 -0.22 6.56
N PHE A 275 5.20 0.69 5.82
CA PHE A 275 4.68 1.94 6.35
C PHE A 275 3.34 1.76 7.09
N LYS A 276 2.62 0.65 6.89
CA LYS A 276 1.29 0.43 7.48
C LYS A 276 1.22 0.58 9.00
N PRO A 277 2.24 0.18 9.78
CA PRO A 277 2.27 0.45 11.21
C PRO A 277 2.20 1.91 11.63
N LEU A 278 2.62 2.87 10.80
CA LEU A 278 2.41 4.29 11.11
C LEU A 278 0.92 4.67 11.17
N GLY A 279 0.03 3.84 10.59
CA GLY A 279 -1.41 4.06 10.63
C GLY A 279 -1.98 4.06 12.04
N ILE A 280 -1.41 3.27 12.96
CA ILE A 280 -1.86 3.27 14.37
C ILE A 280 -1.48 4.57 15.07
N ILE A 281 -0.30 5.12 14.76
CA ILE A 281 0.19 6.39 15.34
C ILE A 281 -0.73 7.52 14.89
N PHE A 282 -0.99 7.63 13.57
CA PHE A 282 -1.93 8.63 13.05
C PHE A 282 -3.36 8.40 13.55
N GLY A 283 -3.80 7.15 13.66
CA GLY A 283 -5.11 6.82 14.21
C GLY A 283 -5.29 7.30 15.65
N VAL A 284 -4.28 7.08 16.50
CA VAL A 284 -4.30 7.55 17.91
C VAL A 284 -4.28 9.07 17.99
N ILE A 285 -3.44 9.75 17.19
CA ILE A 285 -3.39 11.22 17.14
C ILE A 285 -4.74 11.81 16.70
N MET A 286 -5.32 11.27 15.63
CA MET A 286 -6.63 11.73 15.13
C MET A 286 -7.75 11.44 16.14
N GLY A 287 -7.72 10.28 16.79
CA GLY A 287 -8.64 9.94 17.88
C GLY A 287 -8.56 10.95 19.03
N ALA A 288 -7.36 11.29 19.48
CA ALA A 288 -7.20 12.27 20.54
C ALA A 288 -7.66 13.69 20.14
N ILE A 289 -7.36 14.14 18.93
CA ILE A 289 -7.74 15.49 18.45
C ILE A 289 -9.25 15.61 18.25
N PHE A 290 -9.88 14.62 17.61
CA PHE A 290 -11.29 14.71 17.22
C PHE A 290 -12.28 14.13 18.23
N LEU A 291 -11.88 13.12 19.02
CA LEU A 291 -12.74 12.46 20.00
C LEU A 291 -12.39 12.84 21.44
N GLY A 292 -11.27 13.52 21.69
CA GLY A 292 -10.79 13.84 23.04
C GLY A 292 -10.29 12.62 23.81
N ASP A 293 -9.96 11.53 23.12
CA ASP A 293 -9.48 10.31 23.76
C ASP A 293 -8.16 10.55 24.52
N PRO A 294 -8.03 10.09 25.77
CA PRO A 294 -6.80 10.27 26.53
C PRO A 294 -5.66 9.45 25.91
N PHE A 295 -4.45 10.04 25.90
CA PHE A 295 -3.25 9.35 25.46
C PHE A 295 -2.74 8.41 26.57
N TYR A 296 -2.66 7.11 26.28
CA TYR A 296 -2.15 6.11 27.21
C TYR A 296 -0.64 5.91 27.05
N PHE A 297 0.07 5.64 28.15
CA PHE A 297 1.51 5.38 28.14
C PHE A 297 1.93 4.22 27.24
N GLY A 298 1.11 3.18 27.11
CA GLY A 298 1.42 2.08 26.20
C GLY A 298 1.33 2.44 24.72
N SER A 299 0.57 3.47 24.34
CA SER A 299 0.59 4.01 22.98
C SER A 299 1.94 4.66 22.65
N LEU A 300 2.56 5.34 23.62
CA LEU A 300 3.88 5.95 23.46
C LEU A 300 4.98 4.88 23.32
N VAL A 301 5.01 3.91 24.24
CA VAL A 301 5.99 2.82 24.21
C VAL A 301 5.84 1.98 22.94
N GLY A 302 4.61 1.62 22.57
CA GLY A 302 4.34 0.87 21.36
C GLY A 302 4.72 1.64 20.10
N ALA A 303 4.48 2.96 20.04
CA ALA A 303 4.92 3.81 18.93
C ALA A 303 6.45 3.83 18.78
N LEU A 304 7.20 3.91 19.90
CA LEU A 304 8.66 3.84 19.87
C LEU A 304 9.13 2.50 19.29
N ILE A 305 8.55 1.38 19.74
CA ILE A 305 8.87 0.05 19.22
C ILE A 305 8.56 -0.05 17.71
N ILE A 306 7.43 0.50 17.25
CA ILE A 306 7.05 0.53 15.84
C ILE A 306 8.10 1.29 15.02
N VAL A 307 8.51 2.48 15.47
CA VAL A 307 9.50 3.32 14.79
C VAL A 307 10.86 2.61 14.72
N THR A 308 11.30 1.99 15.81
CA THR A 308 12.56 1.23 15.83
C THR A 308 12.50 0.02 14.90
N GLY A 309 11.41 -0.75 14.92
CA GLY A 309 11.22 -1.89 14.02
C GLY A 309 11.19 -1.47 12.56
N PHE A 310 10.48 -0.38 12.25
CA PHE A 310 10.41 0.18 10.90
C PHE A 310 11.80 0.64 10.42
N TYR A 311 12.55 1.33 11.27
CA TYR A 311 13.91 1.76 10.94
C TYR A 311 14.85 0.58 10.67
N ALA A 312 14.74 -0.51 11.44
CA ALA A 312 15.53 -1.72 11.22
C ALA A 312 15.22 -2.37 9.84
N VAL A 313 13.95 -2.41 9.43
CA VAL A 313 13.59 -2.90 8.09
C VAL A 313 14.14 -1.99 6.99
N MET A 314 13.99 -0.68 7.16
CA MET A 314 14.51 0.33 6.25
C MET A 314 16.03 0.25 6.10
N TRP A 315 16.74 0.06 7.21
CA TRP A 315 18.18 -0.17 7.22
C TRP A 315 18.55 -1.45 6.46
N GLY A 316 17.79 -2.53 6.64
CA GLY A 316 17.96 -3.77 5.86
C GLY A 316 17.83 -3.53 4.36
N LYS A 317 16.77 -2.83 3.93
CA LYS A 317 16.54 -2.47 2.52
C LYS A 317 17.66 -1.59 1.95
N ALA A 318 18.03 -0.51 2.64
CA ALA A 318 19.09 0.40 2.19
C ALA A 318 20.43 -0.33 2.04
N ARG A 319 20.71 -1.32 2.89
CA ARG A 319 21.93 -2.12 2.79
C ARG A 319 21.95 -3.02 1.55
N GLU A 320 20.81 -3.54 1.09
CA GLU A 320 20.75 -4.29 -0.17
C GLU A 320 21.00 -3.38 -1.38
N GLU A 321 20.42 -2.19 -1.41
CA GLU A 321 20.62 -1.21 -2.49
C GLU A 321 22.10 -0.79 -2.59
N ASN A 322 22.73 -0.49 -1.45
CA ASN A 322 24.16 -0.17 -1.41
C ASN A 322 25.06 -1.34 -1.85
N LEU A 323 24.67 -2.60 -1.58
CA LEU A 323 25.42 -3.76 -2.03
C LEU A 323 25.29 -3.99 -3.54
N VAL A 324 24.11 -3.69 -4.13
CA VAL A 324 23.90 -3.77 -5.58
C VAL A 324 24.66 -2.66 -6.31
N GLU A 325 24.66 -1.42 -5.80
CA GLU A 325 25.46 -0.32 -6.35
C GLU A 325 26.97 -0.55 -6.18
N GLY A 326 27.40 -1.10 -5.04
CA GLY A 326 28.80 -1.45 -4.81
C GLY A 326 29.28 -2.57 -5.73
N GLY A 327 28.43 -3.57 -5.99
CA GLY A 327 28.71 -4.68 -6.90
C GLY A 327 28.83 -4.23 -8.37
N SER A 328 27.91 -3.40 -8.86
CA SER A 328 27.98 -2.86 -10.22
C SER A 328 29.19 -1.93 -10.43
N ARG A 329 29.59 -1.19 -9.39
CA ARG A 329 30.81 -0.37 -9.42
C ARG A 329 32.09 -1.20 -9.39
N TRP A 330 32.07 -2.39 -8.78
CA TRP A 330 33.19 -3.32 -8.79
C TRP A 330 33.30 -4.09 -10.10
N GLU A 331 32.17 -4.46 -10.72
CA GLU A 331 32.14 -5.05 -12.07
C GLU A 331 32.66 -4.06 -13.14
N SER A 332 32.33 -2.77 -13.03
CA SER A 332 32.89 -1.74 -13.93
C SER A 332 34.37 -1.46 -13.70
N LEU A 333 34.86 -1.57 -12.45
CA LEU A 333 36.29 -1.49 -12.13
C LEU A 333 37.07 -2.76 -12.54
N GLY A 334 36.43 -3.92 -12.54
CA GLY A 334 37.00 -5.20 -12.98
C GLY A 334 37.18 -5.29 -14.49
N GLN A 335 36.27 -4.70 -15.28
CA GLN A 335 36.41 -4.61 -16.73
C GLN A 335 37.52 -3.64 -17.19
N ASN A 336 37.89 -2.66 -16.35
CA ASN A 336 38.98 -1.72 -16.65
C ASN A 336 40.38 -2.20 -16.25
N LYS A 337 40.53 -3.43 -15.73
CA LYS A 337 41.82 -4.00 -15.27
C LYS A 337 42.28 -5.25 -16.04
N ALA A 338 41.86 -5.42 -17.29
CA ALA A 338 42.50 -6.36 -18.21
C ALA A 338 43.27 -5.57 -19.28
N PRO A 339 44.61 -5.44 -19.20
CA PRO A 339 45.38 -4.92 -20.32
C PRO A 339 45.40 -5.98 -21.42
N LEU A 340 44.77 -5.66 -22.55
CA LEU A 340 44.86 -6.41 -23.80
C LEU A 340 46.31 -6.36 -24.31
N LEU A 341 47.10 -7.38 -24.01
CA LEU A 341 48.33 -7.68 -24.74
C LEU A 341 47.96 -8.45 -26.02
N GLN A 342 47.51 -7.73 -27.04
CA GLN A 342 47.49 -8.24 -28.41
C GLN A 342 48.80 -7.80 -29.09
N ASN A 343 49.78 -8.70 -29.09
CA ASN A 343 51.06 -8.49 -29.78
C ASN A 343 50.84 -8.30 -31.28
N ASN A 344 51.29 -7.16 -31.79
CA ASN A 344 51.65 -6.97 -33.18
C ASN A 344 52.83 -7.90 -33.51
N ILE A 345 52.60 -8.93 -34.31
CA ILE A 345 53.67 -9.64 -35.03
C ILE A 345 53.35 -9.58 -36.53
N GLN A 346 53.92 -8.55 -37.15
CA GLN A 346 54.70 -8.65 -38.38
C GLN A 346 54.09 -9.45 -39.56
N GLU A 347 53.23 -8.82 -40.35
CA GLU A 347 52.96 -9.24 -41.72
C GLU A 347 53.91 -8.47 -42.67
N LYS A 348 55.08 -9.06 -42.97
CA LYS A 348 55.96 -8.60 -44.04
C LYS A 348 56.77 -9.80 -44.56
N HIS A 349 56.81 -9.93 -45.90
CA HIS A 349 57.32 -11.05 -46.73
C HIS A 349 56.31 -12.19 -46.91
N ASN A 350 55.87 -12.57 -48.12
CA ASN A 350 56.63 -12.68 -49.36
C ASN A 350 55.75 -12.54 -50.63
N CYS A 351 56.34 -11.95 -51.66
CA CYS A 351 55.91 -12.02 -53.05
C CYS A 351 56.40 -13.34 -53.68
N THR A 352 55.77 -13.73 -54.80
CA THR A 352 56.29 -14.53 -55.93
C THR A 352 55.90 -16.03 -56.05
N SER A 353 55.48 -16.34 -57.29
CA SER A 353 55.37 -17.64 -58.02
C SER A 353 54.00 -18.34 -57.98
N ILE A 354 53.18 -18.28 -59.06
CA ILE A 354 53.24 -18.99 -60.37
C ILE A 354 52.48 -20.34 -60.33
N LEU A 355 51.29 -20.34 -60.95
CA LEU A 355 50.86 -21.18 -62.10
C LEU A 355 50.81 -22.72 -61.97
N CYS A 356 49.58 -23.26 -61.98
CA CYS A 356 49.05 -24.49 -62.63
C CYS A 356 47.66 -24.77 -62.01
N LYS A 357 46.55 -25.00 -62.72
CA LYS A 357 46.30 -25.56 -64.04
C LYS A 357 44.91 -25.11 -64.52
#